data_AF-A0AAD8MAT0-F1
#
_entry.id   AF-A0AAD8MAT0-F1
#
_cell.length_a   1.000
_cell.length_b   1.000
_cell.length_c   1.000
_cell.angle_alpha   90.00
_cell.angle_beta   90.00
_cell.angle_gamma   90.00
#
_symmetry.space_group_name_H-M   'P 1'
#
loop_
_entity.id
_entity.type
_entity.pdbx_description
1 polymer ?
#
loop_
_entity_poly.entity_id
_entity_poly.type
_entity_poly.pdbx_seq_one_letter_code
_entity_poly.pdbx_strand_id
1 'polypeptide(L)'
;MASTDNLDTIYRKHENILDLIPVVRRREFSILTQPAKSLKSFSLFRRGCDERYISFVVMGVLEALEYIHGHEKLVHGNINLNNVFLDKDCNAKLKSPLTKSCEIKDQKTDIQMVGELALSLFNGKSGFKFGIGCVSGCTRKKDDGFEVEDFARFCLNPLRTPTLREVKNHDFFKEFGKFDQYREKLKHRLQKKL
;
A
#
# COMPACT_ATOMS: atom_id res chain seq x y z
N MET A 1 -3.65 4.89 -41.18
CA MET A 1 -2.55 4.68 -40.23
C MET A 1 -2.99 5.30 -38.92
N ALA A 2 -3.42 4.50 -37.94
CA ALA A 2 -3.80 5.00 -36.63
C ALA A 2 -2.51 5.28 -35.84
N SER A 3 -2.39 6.50 -35.33
CA SER A 3 -1.25 7.00 -34.55
C SER A 3 -0.98 6.10 -33.34
N THR A 4 0.23 5.57 -33.28
CA THR A 4 0.77 4.77 -32.17
C THR A 4 1.01 5.57 -30.88
N ASP A 5 0.83 6.90 -30.93
CA ASP A 5 1.25 7.82 -29.86
C ASP A 5 0.31 7.86 -28.63
N ASN A 6 -0.79 7.08 -28.63
CA ASN A 6 -1.75 7.04 -27.53
C ASN A 6 -1.66 5.76 -26.66
N LEU A 7 -0.71 4.86 -26.94
CA LEU A 7 -0.50 3.65 -26.14
C LEU A 7 0.44 3.87 -24.96
N ASP A 8 1.39 4.80 -25.05
CA ASP A 8 2.34 5.09 -23.96
C ASP A 8 1.67 5.76 -22.75
N THR A 9 0.51 6.40 -22.93
CA THR A 9 -0.28 7.00 -21.84
C THR A 9 -1.04 5.97 -21.00
N ILE A 10 -1.14 4.71 -21.46
CA ILE A 10 -1.96 3.67 -20.82
C ILE A 10 -1.13 2.78 -19.88
N TYR A 11 0.20 2.78 -20.01
CA TYR A 11 1.09 1.90 -19.24
C TYR A 11 1.87 2.67 -18.17
N ARG A 12 1.32 2.75 -16.96
CA ARG A 12 2.00 3.29 -15.78
C ARG A 12 3.10 2.35 -15.29
N LYS A 13 4.31 2.46 -15.85
CA LYS A 13 5.44 1.64 -15.41
C LYS A 13 6.04 2.19 -14.11
N HIS A 14 5.56 1.70 -12.99
CA HIS A 14 6.22 1.86 -11.70
C HIS A 14 6.25 0.53 -10.94
N GLU A 15 7.38 0.20 -10.30
CA GLU A 15 7.55 -1.10 -9.65
C GLU A 15 6.49 -1.38 -8.58
N ASN A 16 5.98 -0.36 -7.89
CA ASN A 16 4.93 -0.54 -6.89
C ASN A 16 3.50 -0.23 -7.37
N ILE A 17 3.26 -0.13 -8.68
CA ILE A 17 1.92 0.02 -9.24
C ILE A 17 1.49 -1.29 -9.89
N LEU A 18 0.25 -1.71 -9.64
CA LEU A 18 -0.33 -2.87 -10.31
C LEU A 18 -0.84 -2.45 -11.69
N ASP A 19 -0.12 -2.87 -12.72
CA ASP A 19 -0.48 -2.66 -14.11
C ASP A 19 -1.82 -3.33 -14.45
N LEU A 20 -2.73 -2.55 -15.04
CA LEU A 20 -3.91 -3.04 -15.72
C LEU A 20 -3.61 -2.98 -17.22
N ILE A 21 -3.43 -4.14 -17.84
CA ILE A 21 -3.14 -4.25 -19.28
C ILE A 21 -4.49 -4.47 -20.00
N PRO A 22 -5.05 -3.47 -20.69
CA PRO A 22 -6.22 -3.69 -21.52
C PRO A 22 -5.84 -4.58 -22.71
N VAL A 23 -6.61 -5.65 -22.90
CA VAL A 23 -6.45 -6.59 -24.01
C VAL A 23 -7.76 -6.66 -24.78
N VAL A 24 -7.71 -6.21 -26.04
CA VAL A 24 -8.80 -6.36 -26.99
C VAL A 24 -8.54 -7.59 -27.85
N ARG A 25 -9.43 -8.59 -27.78
CA ARG A 25 -9.37 -9.79 -28.63
C ARG A 25 -10.73 -10.01 -29.26
N ARG A 26 -10.80 -10.13 -30.60
CA ARG A 26 -12.02 -10.48 -31.33
C ARG A 26 -13.26 -9.64 -30.95
N ARG A 27 -13.10 -8.32 -30.77
CA ARG A 27 -14.13 -7.37 -30.29
C ARG A 27 -14.56 -7.51 -28.83
N GLU A 28 -13.92 -8.39 -28.05
CA GLU A 28 -14.06 -8.43 -26.59
C GLU A 28 -12.95 -7.63 -25.92
N PHE A 29 -13.34 -6.80 -24.95
CA PHE A 29 -12.42 -6.07 -24.09
C PHE A 29 -12.22 -6.86 -22.79
N SER A 30 -10.97 -7.14 -22.46
CA SER A 30 -10.57 -7.79 -21.22
C SER A 30 -9.46 -6.99 -20.56
N ILE A 31 -9.33 -7.06 -19.24
CA ILE A 31 -8.22 -6.44 -18.51
C ILE A 31 -7.37 -7.58 -17.96
N LEU A 32 -6.14 -7.70 -18.46
CA LEU A 32 -5.13 -8.57 -17.86
C LEU A 32 -4.44 -7.82 -16.72
N THR A 33 -4.35 -8.47 -15.57
CA THR A 33 -3.50 -8.00 -14.47
C THR A 33 -2.28 -8.91 -14.39
N GLN A 34 -1.14 -8.37 -13.99
CA GLN A 34 -0.02 -9.20 -13.55
C GLN A 34 -0.50 -10.18 -12.46
N PRO A 35 0.05 -11.40 -12.35
CA PRO A 35 -0.35 -12.35 -11.32
C PRO A 35 0.00 -11.79 -9.93
N ALA A 36 -1.04 -11.33 -9.25
CA ALA A 36 -0.95 -10.74 -7.92
C ALA A 36 -2.23 -11.03 -7.13
N LYS A 37 -2.11 -11.11 -5.81
CA LYS A 37 -3.25 -11.31 -4.91
C LYS A 37 -3.33 -10.17 -3.92
N SER A 38 -4.54 -9.69 -3.63
CA SER A 38 -4.74 -8.61 -2.66
C SER A 38 -4.33 -9.05 -1.25
N LEU A 39 -3.85 -8.12 -0.43
CA LEU A 39 -3.48 -8.42 0.96
C LEU A 39 -4.62 -9.08 1.74
N LYS A 40 -5.87 -8.66 1.47
CA LYS A 40 -7.07 -9.26 2.08
C LYS A 40 -7.21 -10.77 1.82
N SER A 41 -6.71 -11.27 0.69
CA SER A 41 -6.80 -12.69 0.35
C SER A 41 -5.93 -13.58 1.25
N PHE A 42 -4.87 -13.03 1.86
CA PHE A 42 -3.97 -13.79 2.72
C PHE A 42 -4.47 -13.80 4.17
N SER A 43 -4.62 -14.99 4.73
CA SER A 43 -4.98 -15.16 6.15
C SER A 43 -3.95 -14.53 7.11
N LEU A 44 -2.71 -14.36 6.66
CA LEU A 44 -1.64 -13.72 7.44
C LEU A 44 -2.03 -12.27 7.78
N PHE A 45 -2.38 -11.47 6.77
CA PHE A 45 -2.73 -10.06 6.97
C PHE A 45 -4.08 -9.88 7.66
N ARG A 46 -5.03 -10.82 7.50
CA ARG A 46 -6.31 -10.82 8.22
C ARG A 46 -6.21 -11.23 9.69
N ARG A 47 -5.08 -11.73 10.16
CA ARG A 47 -4.86 -12.10 11.57
C ARG A 47 -3.91 -11.13 12.27
N GLY A 48 -3.43 -10.12 11.56
CA GLY A 48 -2.33 -9.28 12.00
C GLY A 48 -1.00 -9.92 11.63
N CYS A 49 -0.06 -9.13 11.12
CA CYS A 49 1.30 -9.59 10.85
C CYS A 49 2.33 -8.82 11.67
N ASP A 50 3.54 -9.37 11.68
CA ASP A 50 4.70 -8.77 12.33
C ASP A 50 5.08 -7.46 11.64
N GLU A 51 5.50 -6.47 12.44
CA GLU A 51 5.77 -5.11 12.02
C GLU A 51 6.78 -5.03 10.87
N ARG A 52 7.73 -5.96 10.78
CA ARG A 52 8.72 -6.02 9.70
C ARG A 52 8.08 -6.26 8.33
N TYR A 53 7.00 -7.05 8.27
CA TYR A 53 6.25 -7.23 7.03
C TYR A 53 5.34 -6.02 6.75
N ILE A 54 4.85 -5.37 7.81
CA ILE A 54 4.03 -4.16 7.69
C ILE A 54 4.88 -3.03 7.10
N SER A 55 6.06 -2.78 7.64
CA SER A 55 6.97 -1.73 7.17
C SER A 55 7.36 -1.96 5.71
N PHE A 56 7.68 -3.20 5.33
CA PHE A 56 7.96 -3.57 3.94
C PHE A 56 6.76 -3.26 3.00
N VAL A 57 5.55 -3.71 3.37
CA VAL A 57 4.35 -3.48 2.56
C VAL A 57 4.03 -1.99 2.46
N VAL A 58 4.06 -1.29 3.59
CA VAL A 58 3.76 0.14 3.68
C VAL A 58 4.78 0.94 2.86
N MET A 59 6.07 0.60 2.91
CA MET A 59 7.08 1.29 2.12
C MET A 59 6.79 1.16 0.62
N GLY A 60 6.44 -0.04 0.12
CA GLY A 60 6.03 -0.18 -1.28
C GLY A 60 4.81 0.66 -1.65
N VAL A 61 3.86 0.86 -0.73
CA VAL A 61 2.73 1.79 -0.94
C VAL A 61 3.21 3.25 -0.99
N LEU A 62 4.16 3.65 -0.14
CA LEU A 62 4.72 5.00 -0.15
C LEU A 62 5.48 5.30 -1.44
N GLU A 63 6.26 4.34 -1.96
CA GLU A 63 6.92 4.44 -3.28
C GLU A 63 5.87 4.61 -4.41
N ALA A 64 4.76 3.86 -4.34
CA ALA A 64 3.66 4.03 -5.28
C ALA A 64 3.01 5.42 -5.20
N LEU A 65 2.82 5.96 -4.00
CA LEU A 65 2.27 7.31 -3.81
C LEU A 65 3.22 8.40 -4.28
N GLU A 66 4.53 8.23 -4.10
CA GLU A 66 5.51 9.19 -4.60
C GLU A 66 5.42 9.32 -6.13
N TYR A 67 5.27 8.19 -6.83
CA TYR A 67 4.99 8.18 -8.25
C TYR A 67 3.64 8.84 -8.60
N ILE A 68 2.55 8.44 -7.95
CA ILE A 68 1.19 8.95 -8.23
C ILE A 68 1.08 10.46 -7.97
N HIS A 69 1.58 10.94 -6.84
CA HIS A 69 1.50 12.35 -6.45
C HIS A 69 2.49 13.21 -7.22
N GLY A 70 3.72 12.69 -7.40
CA GLY A 70 4.83 13.42 -8.02
C GLY A 70 4.73 13.49 -9.54
N HIS A 71 4.53 12.34 -10.18
CA HIS A 71 4.57 12.21 -11.64
C HIS A 71 3.18 12.33 -12.27
N GLU A 72 2.20 11.57 -11.78
CA GLU A 72 0.86 11.54 -12.38
C GLU A 72 -0.02 12.73 -11.96
N LYS A 73 0.36 13.45 -10.89
CA LYS A 73 -0.46 14.50 -10.27
C LYS A 73 -1.88 14.01 -9.95
N LEU A 74 -1.98 12.79 -9.41
CA LEU A 74 -3.23 12.17 -8.98
C LEU A 74 -3.25 11.91 -7.47
N VAL A 75 -4.41 11.54 -6.96
CA VAL A 75 -4.61 11.03 -5.59
C VAL A 75 -5.16 9.61 -5.71
N HIS A 76 -4.71 8.70 -4.85
CA HIS A 76 -5.21 7.34 -4.86
C HIS A 76 -6.62 7.23 -4.27
N GLY A 77 -6.82 7.79 -3.08
CA GLY A 77 -8.12 7.96 -2.43
C GLY A 77 -8.80 6.67 -1.97
N ASN A 78 -8.14 5.51 -2.10
CA ASN A 78 -8.70 4.22 -1.70
C ASN A 78 -7.64 3.21 -1.25
N ILE A 79 -6.70 3.59 -0.39
CA ILE A 79 -5.63 2.70 0.07
C ILE A 79 -6.17 1.78 1.18
N ASN A 80 -6.26 0.48 0.90
CA ASN A 80 -6.69 -0.54 1.87
C ASN A 80 -6.27 -1.94 1.42
N LEU A 81 -6.55 -2.96 2.25
CA LEU A 81 -6.18 -4.37 2.00
C LEU A 81 -6.73 -4.99 0.70
N ASN A 82 -7.77 -4.42 0.09
CA ASN A 82 -8.30 -4.88 -1.21
C ASN A 82 -7.52 -4.30 -2.39
N ASN A 83 -6.90 -3.13 -2.20
CA ASN A 83 -6.24 -2.37 -3.26
C ASN A 83 -4.71 -2.41 -3.19
N VAL A 84 -4.15 -3.00 -2.13
CA VAL A 84 -2.74 -3.37 -2.07
C VAL A 84 -2.61 -4.86 -2.35
N PHE A 85 -1.68 -5.20 -3.23
CA PHE A 85 -1.45 -6.55 -3.74
C PHE A 85 -0.01 -6.99 -3.48
N LEU A 86 0.20 -8.30 -3.43
CA LEU A 86 1.52 -8.90 -3.55
C LEU A 86 1.60 -9.64 -4.88
N ASP A 87 2.65 -9.37 -5.64
CA ASP A 87 2.98 -10.16 -6.83
C ASP A 87 3.66 -11.50 -6.45
N LYS A 88 4.04 -12.28 -7.47
CA LYS A 88 4.74 -13.57 -7.31
C LYS A 88 6.06 -13.49 -6.53
N ASP A 89 6.68 -12.31 -6.50
CA ASP A 89 7.95 -12.05 -5.81
C ASP A 89 7.74 -11.35 -4.47
N CYS A 90 6.48 -11.29 -4.02
CA CYS A 90 6.06 -10.62 -2.80
C CYS A 90 6.39 -9.13 -2.78
N ASN A 91 6.41 -8.46 -3.94
CA ASN A 91 6.46 -7.00 -3.99
C ASN A 91 5.08 -6.42 -3.74
N ALA A 92 5.03 -5.38 -2.91
CA ALA A 92 3.80 -4.62 -2.72
C ALA A 92 3.48 -3.80 -3.99
N LYS A 93 2.27 -3.98 -4.50
CA LYS A 93 1.72 -3.26 -5.65
C LYS A 93 0.42 -2.56 -5.24
N LEU A 94 0.36 -1.25 -5.39
CA LEU A 94 -0.88 -0.48 -5.23
C LEU A 94 -1.66 -0.52 -6.54
N LYS A 95 -2.95 -0.82 -6.46
CA LYS A 95 -3.86 -0.74 -7.61
C LYS A 95 -3.84 0.68 -8.19
N SER A 96 -3.87 0.79 -9.52
CA SER A 96 -3.92 2.10 -10.17
C SER A 96 -5.15 2.92 -9.73
N PRO A 97 -4.99 4.24 -9.48
CA PRO A 97 -6.09 5.10 -9.05
C PRO A 97 -7.14 5.29 -10.16
N LEU A 98 -8.43 5.34 -9.78
CA LEU A 98 -9.58 5.48 -10.69
C LEU A 98 -9.87 6.94 -11.08
N THR A 99 -8.84 7.77 -11.28
CA THR A 99 -8.91 9.18 -11.73
C THR A 99 -9.56 10.17 -10.74
N LYS A 100 -8.72 10.86 -9.95
CA LYS A 100 -9.03 12.17 -9.33
C LYS A 100 -7.81 13.08 -9.46
N SER A 101 -8.01 14.32 -9.91
CA SER A 101 -6.96 15.34 -9.95
C SER A 101 -6.41 15.60 -8.54
N CYS A 102 -5.10 15.79 -8.41
CA CYS A 102 -4.44 15.95 -7.13
C CYS A 102 -4.45 17.40 -6.64
N GLU A 103 -5.12 17.66 -5.52
CA GLU A 103 -4.83 18.82 -4.69
C GLU A 103 -3.97 18.43 -3.48
N ILE A 104 -3.21 19.38 -2.92
CA ILE A 104 -2.36 19.14 -1.73
C ILE A 104 -3.18 18.60 -0.55
N LYS A 105 -4.43 19.05 -0.40
CA LYS A 105 -5.34 18.58 0.65
C LYS A 105 -5.68 17.10 0.48
N ASP A 106 -5.76 16.62 -0.75
CA ASP A 106 -6.13 15.25 -1.08
C ASP A 106 -4.96 14.27 -0.90
N GLN A 107 -3.71 14.72 -1.08
CA GLN A 107 -2.52 13.91 -0.74
C GLN A 107 -2.48 13.54 0.73
N LYS A 108 -2.93 14.45 1.61
CA LYS A 108 -3.04 14.18 3.06
C LYS A 108 -3.99 13.02 3.37
N THR A 109 -5.05 12.88 2.58
CA THR A 109 -5.99 11.76 2.71
C THR A 109 -5.30 10.42 2.43
N ASP A 110 -4.44 10.34 1.41
CA ASP A 110 -3.67 9.14 1.13
C ASP A 110 -2.71 8.81 2.29
N ILE A 111 -2.04 9.82 2.87
CA ILE A 111 -1.17 9.63 4.04
C ILE A 111 -1.94 9.07 5.24
N GLN A 112 -3.13 9.60 5.52
CA GLN A 112 -3.99 9.07 6.59
C GLN A 112 -4.38 7.61 6.32
N MET A 113 -4.76 7.28 5.08
CA MET A 113 -5.10 5.90 4.71
C MET A 113 -3.91 4.95 4.81
N VAL A 114 -2.67 5.42 4.63
CA VAL A 114 -1.46 4.62 4.91
C VAL A 114 -1.36 4.28 6.41
N GLY A 115 -1.64 5.23 7.29
CA GLY A 115 -1.73 4.97 8.74
C GLY A 115 -2.81 3.95 9.09
N GLU A 116 -4.01 4.09 8.50
CA GLU A 116 -5.10 3.12 8.68
C GLU A 116 -4.74 1.72 8.14
N LEU A 117 -4.03 1.65 7.01
CA LEU A 117 -3.53 0.41 6.43
C LEU A 117 -2.54 -0.28 7.39
N ALA A 118 -1.59 0.46 7.96
CA ALA A 118 -0.62 -0.09 8.91
C ALA A 118 -1.32 -0.69 10.13
N LEU A 119 -2.28 0.02 10.73
CA LEU A 119 -3.09 -0.50 11.84
C LEU A 119 -3.92 -1.72 11.44
N SER A 120 -4.49 -1.72 10.23
CA SER A 120 -5.26 -2.86 9.73
C SER A 120 -4.39 -4.11 9.58
N LEU A 121 -3.16 -3.94 9.10
CA LEU A 121 -2.17 -5.01 8.96
C LEU A 121 -1.64 -5.50 10.31
N PHE A 122 -1.55 -4.62 11.31
CA PHE A 122 -1.12 -4.99 12.66
C PHE A 122 -2.20 -5.75 13.42
N ASN A 123 -3.44 -5.22 13.41
CA ASN A 123 -4.55 -5.75 14.19
C ASN A 123 -5.28 -6.90 13.49
N GLY A 124 -5.08 -7.09 12.18
CA GLY A 124 -5.82 -8.07 11.38
C GLY A 124 -7.28 -7.70 11.13
N LYS A 125 -7.70 -6.47 11.43
CA LYS A 125 -9.08 -6.02 11.25
C LYS A 125 -9.15 -5.15 10.00
N SER A 126 -9.92 -5.58 9.00
CA SER A 126 -10.23 -4.76 7.82
C SER A 126 -11.50 -3.94 8.07
N GLY A 127 -11.45 -2.63 7.90
CA GLY A 127 -12.66 -1.78 7.82
C GLY A 127 -13.03 -0.97 9.06
N PHE A 128 -12.16 -0.89 10.07
CA PHE A 128 -12.31 0.10 11.13
C PHE A 128 -11.59 1.39 10.73
N LYS A 129 -12.33 2.49 10.55
CA LYS A 129 -11.74 3.83 10.57
C LYS A 129 -11.26 4.08 11.99
N PHE A 130 -9.95 4.07 12.19
CA PHE A 130 -9.39 4.35 13.50
C PHE A 130 -9.48 5.86 13.73
N GLY A 131 -10.51 6.28 14.47
CA GLY A 131 -10.43 7.56 15.17
C GLY A 131 -9.26 7.50 16.16
N ILE A 132 -8.65 8.65 16.47
CA ILE A 132 -7.50 8.76 17.39
C ILE A 132 -7.78 8.06 18.74
N GLY A 133 -9.04 8.05 19.19
CA GLY A 133 -9.47 7.36 20.42
C GLY A 133 -9.50 5.82 20.35
N CYS A 134 -9.32 5.20 19.18
CA CYS A 134 -9.34 3.75 19.01
C CYS A 134 -7.93 3.12 18.96
N VAL A 135 -6.88 3.92 18.86
CA VAL A 135 -5.49 3.41 18.85
C VAL A 135 -5.12 2.83 20.22
N SER A 136 -5.69 3.34 21.31
CA SER A 136 -5.41 2.89 22.69
C SER A 136 -6.11 1.60 23.12
N GLY A 137 -6.94 0.99 22.26
CA GLY A 137 -7.81 -0.15 22.63
C GLY A 137 -7.43 -1.52 22.04
N CYS A 138 -6.39 -1.61 21.21
CA CYS A 138 -6.01 -2.86 20.54
C CYS A 138 -4.80 -3.52 21.22
N THR A 139 -4.99 -4.05 22.42
CA THR A 139 -3.92 -4.69 23.19
C THR A 139 -3.53 -6.07 22.62
N ARG A 140 -2.54 -6.09 21.71
CA ARG A 140 -1.52 -7.16 21.77
C ARG A 140 -0.60 -6.87 22.97
N LYS A 141 0.06 -7.91 23.48
CA LYS A 141 0.87 -7.81 24.72
C LYS A 141 1.86 -6.64 24.63
N LYS A 142 2.01 -5.92 25.75
CA LYS A 142 2.65 -4.60 25.94
C LYS A 142 4.09 -4.42 25.44
N ASP A 143 4.74 -5.45 24.92
CA ASP A 143 6.16 -5.41 24.53
C ASP A 143 6.38 -5.50 23.00
N ASP A 144 5.34 -5.80 22.20
CA ASP A 144 5.44 -5.94 20.74
C ASP A 144 4.40 -5.03 20.06
N GLY A 145 4.80 -3.94 19.40
CA GLY A 145 3.84 -3.10 18.66
C GLY A 145 3.97 -1.57 18.72
N PHE A 146 4.98 -1.04 19.41
CA PHE A 146 5.03 0.39 19.72
C PHE A 146 5.24 1.23 18.45
N GLU A 147 6.02 0.70 17.51
CA GLU A 147 6.50 1.40 16.33
C GLU A 147 5.40 1.55 15.26
N VAL A 148 4.57 0.50 15.04
CA VAL A 148 3.43 0.62 14.11
C VAL A 148 2.37 1.57 14.65
N GLU A 149 2.08 1.52 15.95
CA GLU A 149 1.12 2.44 16.55
C GLU A 149 1.60 3.88 16.51
N ASP A 150 2.88 4.12 16.83
CA ASP A 150 3.50 5.44 16.74
C ASP A 150 3.47 5.98 15.31
N PHE A 151 3.87 5.17 14.33
CA PHE A 151 3.76 5.50 12.90
C PHE A 151 2.33 5.83 12.46
N ALA A 152 1.36 5.03 12.90
CA ALA A 152 -0.03 5.27 12.56
C ALA A 152 -0.55 6.57 13.18
N ARG A 153 -0.22 6.85 14.44
CA ARG A 153 -0.56 8.14 15.09
C ARG A 153 0.08 9.32 14.37
N PHE A 154 1.32 9.16 13.91
CA PHE A 154 2.02 10.17 13.12
C PHE A 154 1.27 10.48 11.82
N CYS A 155 0.83 9.46 11.08
CA CYS A 155 0.06 9.62 9.84
C CYS A 155 -1.36 10.18 10.07
N LEU A 156 -2.01 9.79 11.17
CA LEU A 156 -3.39 10.15 11.50
C LEU A 156 -3.52 11.47 12.28
N ASN A 157 -2.42 12.21 12.48
CA ASN A 157 -2.44 13.44 13.25
C ASN A 157 -3.37 14.50 12.62
N PRO A 158 -4.44 14.94 13.32
CA PRO A 158 -5.44 15.85 12.79
C PRO A 158 -4.97 17.30 12.77
N LEU A 159 -3.98 17.64 13.61
CA LEU A 159 -3.42 18.99 13.71
C LEU A 159 -2.41 19.24 12.61
N ARG A 160 -1.63 18.21 12.26
CA ARG A 160 -0.61 18.27 11.22
C ARG A 160 -0.43 16.89 10.59
N THR A 161 -1.04 16.69 9.43
CA THR A 161 -0.73 15.52 8.60
C THR A 161 0.68 15.68 8.03
N PRO A 162 1.57 14.69 8.20
CA PRO A 162 2.93 14.74 7.68
C PRO A 162 2.94 14.67 6.15
N THR A 163 4.00 15.21 5.56
CA THR A 163 4.32 15.06 4.14
C THR A 163 4.79 13.64 3.85
N LEU A 164 4.67 13.20 2.60
CA LEU A 164 5.15 11.87 2.18
C LEU A 164 6.63 11.66 2.53
N ARG A 165 7.46 12.70 2.37
CA ARG A 165 8.89 12.68 2.73
C ARG A 165 9.10 12.46 4.23
N GLU A 166 8.34 13.14 5.07
CA GLU A 166 8.42 12.94 6.53
C GLU A 166 7.98 11.53 6.92
N VAL A 167 6.93 10.99 6.28
CA VAL A 167 6.45 9.62 6.51
C VAL A 167 7.52 8.60 6.12
N LYS A 168 8.14 8.71 4.93
CA LYS A 168 9.21 7.79 4.49
C LYS A 168 10.43 7.79 5.44
N ASN A 169 10.70 8.90 6.12
CA ASN A 169 11.81 9.05 7.05
C ASN A 169 11.47 8.68 8.50
N HIS A 170 10.26 8.19 8.77
CA HIS A 170 9.82 7.82 10.11
C HIS A 170 10.63 6.64 10.68
N ASP A 171 10.82 6.65 12.00
CA ASP A 171 11.62 5.68 12.75
C ASP A 171 11.17 4.23 12.54
N PHE A 172 9.87 4.04 12.32
CA PHE A 172 9.24 2.78 11.96
C PHE A 172 9.92 2.05 10.80
N PHE A 173 10.58 2.78 9.89
CA PHE A 173 11.24 2.16 8.77
C PHE A 173 12.76 1.96 8.95
N LYS A 174 13.40 2.50 9.99
CA LYS A 174 14.88 2.55 10.18
C LYS A 174 15.63 1.21 10.03
N GLU A 175 14.97 0.07 10.11
CA GLU A 175 15.57 -1.26 9.86
C GLU A 175 15.74 -1.64 8.36
N PHE A 176 15.64 -0.66 7.44
CA PHE A 176 15.64 -0.81 5.97
C PHE A 176 16.63 -1.79 5.33
N GLY A 177 17.81 -2.03 5.93
CA GLY A 177 18.84 -2.89 5.34
C GLY A 177 18.47 -4.38 5.21
N LYS A 178 17.30 -4.80 5.70
CA LYS A 178 16.86 -6.21 5.73
C LYS A 178 15.60 -6.51 4.92
N PHE A 179 15.12 -5.57 4.10
CA PHE A 179 13.88 -5.77 3.33
C PHE A 179 13.92 -6.97 2.39
N ASP A 180 15.05 -7.25 1.76
CA ASP A 180 15.22 -8.45 0.94
C ASP A 180 15.09 -9.73 1.77
N GLN A 181 15.65 -9.73 2.98
CA GLN A 181 15.52 -10.85 3.91
C GLN A 181 14.05 -11.05 4.34
N TYR A 182 13.30 -9.97 4.55
CA TYR A 182 11.89 -10.03 4.93
C TYR A 182 11.02 -10.49 3.77
N ARG A 183 11.32 -10.02 2.54
CA ARG A 183 10.66 -10.46 1.31
C ARG A 183 10.82 -11.95 1.10
N GLU A 184 12.03 -12.49 1.22
CA GLU A 184 12.27 -13.94 1.04
C GLU A 184 11.59 -14.77 2.14
N LYS A 185 11.63 -14.32 3.39
CA LYS A 185 10.88 -14.97 4.49
C LYS A 185 9.37 -14.94 4.23
N LEU A 186 8.84 -13.82 3.75
CA LEU A 186 7.43 -13.68 3.41
C LEU A 186 7.07 -14.61 2.25
N LYS A 187 7.89 -14.67 1.21
CA LYS A 187 7.75 -15.57 0.07
C LYS A 187 7.68 -17.02 0.53
N HIS A 188 8.57 -17.47 1.40
CA HIS A 188 8.51 -18.82 1.97
C HIS A 188 7.21 -19.09 2.76
N ARG A 189 6.73 -18.11 3.54
CA ARG A 189 5.46 -18.23 4.29
C ARG A 189 4.23 -18.24 3.39
N LEU A 190 4.29 -17.57 2.24
CA LEU A 190 3.18 -17.41 1.30
C LEU A 190 3.21 -18.39 0.12
N GLN A 191 4.34 -19.04 -0.18
CA GLN A 191 4.53 -19.96 -1.33
C GLN A 191 3.57 -21.16 -1.36
N LYS A 192 2.91 -21.51 -0.25
CA LYS A 192 1.82 -22.50 -0.24
C LYS A 192 0.45 -21.93 -0.67
N LYS A 193 0.37 -20.63 -0.98
CA LYS A 193 -0.89 -19.87 -1.14
C LYS A 193 -0.91 -18.88 -2.32
N LEU A 194 0.22 -18.60 -2.96
CA LEU A 194 0.29 -17.86 -4.23
C LEU A 194 0.14 -18.84 -5.39
#